data_AF-R7I3I5-F1
#
_entry.id   AF-R7I3I5-F1
#
_cell.length_a   1.000
_cell.length_b   1.000
_cell.length_c   1.000
_cell.angle_alpha   90.00
_cell.angle_beta   90.00
_cell.angle_gamma   90.00
#
_symmetry.space_group_name_H-M   'P 1'
#
loop_
_entity.id
_entity.type
_entity.pdbx_description
1 polymer ?
#
loop_
_entity_poly.entity_id
_entity_poly.type
_entity_poly.pdbx_seq_one_letter_code
_entity_poly.pdbx_strand_id
1 'polypeptide(L)'
;MKQQCPVCGYYTFEEPAFGTHDICPVCCWEDDAQQYQYPTKAGTNCSLMDARRNYKAFGACEKEKVSKARPPKQEELNGIRWENPYQKELAKQDETFMKLALELAEKAAAIEEVPIGCVITYEGSVLAQAYNMRNVKKMSLAHAEIMAIREACEKMQDWRLDDCTMYVTLEPCQMCAGAIVQARIPRVVIGAKNKKAGCAGSVINLLQMKEFNHQVELVTGVLEEECSQKMKEFFKTMRKNREN
;
A
#
# COMPACT_ATOMS: atom_id res chain seq x y z
N MET A 1 -2.90 34.16 19.02
CA MET A 1 -3.42 33.21 18.01
C MET A 1 -2.24 32.42 17.51
N LYS A 2 -2.33 31.09 17.41
CA LYS A 2 -1.27 30.27 16.84
C LYS A 2 -1.03 30.65 15.38
N GLN A 3 0.20 30.52 14.90
CA GLN A 3 0.55 30.77 13.50
C GLN A 3 0.56 29.49 12.68
N GLN A 4 0.10 29.60 11.43
CA GLN A 4 0.07 28.51 10.48
C GLN A 4 1.47 28.24 9.91
N CYS A 5 1.88 26.98 9.93
CA CYS A 5 3.12 26.56 9.30
C CYS A 5 2.98 26.60 7.76
N PRO A 6 3.90 27.26 7.02
CA PRO A 6 3.81 27.41 5.58
C PRO A 6 4.10 26.11 4.80
N VAL A 7 4.57 25.06 5.48
CA VAL A 7 4.87 23.75 4.89
C VAL A 7 3.69 22.80 4.98
N CYS A 8 3.22 22.52 6.21
CA CYS A 8 2.14 21.57 6.44
C CYS A 8 0.74 22.19 6.45
N GLY A 9 0.64 23.51 6.64
CA GLY A 9 -0.64 24.22 6.70
C GLY A 9 -1.37 24.11 8.03
N TYR A 10 -0.81 23.50 9.07
CA TYR A 10 -1.43 23.42 10.40
C TYR A 10 -0.97 24.54 11.33
N TYR A 11 -1.79 24.88 12.33
CA TYR A 11 -1.54 25.95 13.30
C TYR A 11 -0.66 25.44 14.44
N THR A 12 0.65 25.41 14.22
CA THR A 12 1.61 24.73 15.12
C THR A 12 2.52 25.66 15.92
N PHE A 13 2.67 26.92 15.52
CA PHE A 13 3.55 27.87 16.20
C PHE A 13 2.77 28.65 17.26
N GLU A 14 3.33 28.75 18.47
CA GLU A 14 2.69 29.44 19.60
C GLU A 14 2.79 30.96 19.44
N GLU A 15 3.91 31.45 18.90
CA GLU A 15 4.09 32.86 18.60
C GLU A 15 3.52 33.23 17.21
N PRO A 16 2.82 34.37 17.10
CA PRO A 16 2.29 34.86 15.82
C PRO A 16 3.33 35.60 14.96
N ALA A 17 4.60 35.57 15.35
CA ALA A 17 5.70 36.19 14.61
C ALA A 17 6.34 35.17 13.65
N PHE A 18 6.74 35.64 12.47
CA PHE A 18 7.52 34.85 11.51
C PHE A 18 9.01 34.96 11.80
N GLY A 19 9.76 33.88 11.54
CA GLY A 19 11.21 33.89 11.72
C GLY A 19 11.68 33.60 13.14
N THR A 20 10.89 32.87 13.93
CA THR A 20 11.19 32.53 15.32
C THR A 20 12.26 31.46 15.48
N HIS A 21 12.64 30.76 14.39
CA HIS A 21 13.45 29.54 14.40
C HIS A 21 12.81 28.35 15.15
N ASP A 22 11.52 28.44 15.48
CA ASP A 22 10.79 27.30 16.03
C ASP A 22 10.64 26.19 14.99
N ILE A 23 10.68 24.94 15.45
CA ILE A 23 10.50 23.76 14.60
C ILE A 23 9.04 23.33 14.65
N CYS A 24 8.38 23.29 13.51
CA CYS A 24 7.04 22.76 13.39
C CYS A 24 7.04 21.26 13.78
N PRO A 25 6.30 20.84 14.83
CA PRO A 25 6.27 19.43 15.26
C PRO A 25 5.61 18.50 14.23
N VAL A 26 4.81 19.05 13.30
CA VAL A 26 4.07 18.24 12.31
C VAL A 26 4.91 17.92 11.08
N CYS A 27 5.82 18.80 10.65
CA CYS A 27 6.64 18.58 9.46
C CYS A 27 8.14 18.76 9.68
N CYS A 28 8.56 19.15 10.88
CA CYS A 28 9.95 19.44 11.25
C CYS A 28 10.63 20.56 10.46
N TRP A 29 9.86 21.41 9.77
CA TRP A 29 10.38 22.63 9.16
C TRP A 29 10.64 23.70 10.22
N GLU A 30 11.78 24.38 10.11
CA GLU A 30 12.20 25.47 10.99
C GLU A 30 11.66 26.80 10.44
N ASP A 31 11.08 27.64 11.31
CA ASP A 31 10.55 28.96 10.98
C ASP A 31 11.66 29.96 10.62
N ASP A 32 12.16 29.88 9.38
CA ASP A 32 13.24 30.71 8.85
C ASP A 32 12.69 31.92 8.06
N ALA A 33 12.92 33.13 8.60
CA ALA A 33 12.55 34.42 8.02
C ALA A 33 13.02 34.59 6.56
N GLN A 34 14.22 34.10 6.21
CA GLN A 34 14.77 34.26 4.86
C GLN A 34 13.98 33.46 3.84
N GLN A 35 13.46 32.30 4.23
CA GLN A 35 12.71 31.43 3.33
C GLN A 35 11.32 31.98 2.99
N TYR A 36 10.78 32.91 3.79
CA TYR A 36 9.58 33.67 3.42
C TYR A 36 9.85 34.62 2.25
N GLN A 37 11.01 35.28 2.26
CA GLN A 37 11.40 36.22 1.20
C GLN A 37 11.94 35.51 -0.04
N TYR A 38 12.63 34.38 0.14
CA TYR A 38 13.30 33.62 -0.92
C TYR A 38 12.95 32.12 -0.86
N PRO A 39 11.71 31.73 -1.21
CA PRO A 39 11.17 30.39 -0.95
C PRO A 39 11.83 29.25 -1.74
N THR A 40 12.59 29.56 -2.80
CA THR A 40 13.35 28.59 -3.60
C THR A 40 14.82 28.48 -3.19
N LYS A 41 15.31 29.37 -2.32
CA LYS A 41 16.71 29.39 -1.89
C LYS A 41 16.90 28.37 -0.77
N ALA A 42 17.68 27.33 -1.05
CA ALA A 42 18.14 26.41 -0.02
C ALA A 42 19.28 27.04 0.78
N GLY A 43 19.34 26.72 2.08
CA GLY A 43 20.40 27.13 3.00
C GLY A 43 21.05 25.90 3.62
N THR A 44 21.19 25.89 4.96
CA THR A 44 21.58 24.69 5.71
C THR A 44 20.50 23.60 5.69
N ASN A 45 19.23 24.01 5.57
CA ASN A 45 18.07 23.14 5.37
C ASN A 45 17.54 23.26 3.91
N CYS A 46 16.66 22.35 3.51
CA CYS A 46 15.95 22.43 2.22
C CYS A 46 15.17 23.74 2.05
N SER A 47 14.89 24.15 0.79
CA SER A 47 14.11 25.37 0.53
C SER A 47 12.66 25.22 1.00
N LEU A 48 11.94 26.33 1.23
CA LEU A 48 10.52 26.26 1.61
C LEU A 48 9.66 25.53 0.55
N MET A 49 9.99 25.70 -0.75
CA MET A 49 9.31 24.97 -1.83
C MET A 49 9.60 23.47 -1.79
N ASP A 50 10.84 23.07 -1.49
CA ASP A 50 11.19 21.65 -1.34
C ASP A 50 10.55 21.07 -0.09
N ALA A 51 10.57 21.77 1.04
CA ALA A 51 9.92 21.36 2.28
C ALA A 51 8.42 21.08 2.07
N ARG A 52 7.71 21.95 1.32
CA ARG A 52 6.30 21.73 0.93
C ARG A 52 6.12 20.47 0.10
N ARG A 53 7.00 20.22 -0.87
CA ARG A 53 6.96 19.03 -1.73
C ARG A 53 7.23 17.76 -0.94
N ASN A 54 8.26 17.80 -0.11
CA ASN A 54 8.71 16.74 0.78
C ASN A 54 7.62 16.36 1.79
N TYR A 55 6.98 17.37 2.40
CA TYR A 55 5.88 17.12 3.32
C TYR A 55 4.74 16.38 2.62
N LYS A 56 4.37 16.79 1.40
CA LYS A 56 3.37 16.09 0.59
C LYS A 56 3.78 14.68 0.16
N ALA A 57 5.06 14.35 0.14
CA ALA A 57 5.55 13.04 -0.27
C ALA A 57 5.67 12.07 0.90
N PHE A 58 6.20 12.51 2.04
CA PHE A 58 6.54 11.62 3.16
C PHE A 58 6.27 12.21 4.55
N GLY A 59 5.54 13.32 4.65
CA GLY A 59 5.06 13.85 5.94
C GLY A 59 6.09 14.64 6.75
N ALA A 60 7.26 14.95 6.19
CA ALA A 60 8.27 15.82 6.82
C ALA A 60 8.94 16.73 5.78
N CYS A 61 9.63 17.78 6.22
CA CYS A 61 10.34 18.70 5.34
C CYS A 61 11.58 18.07 4.70
N GLU A 62 12.19 17.06 5.34
CA GLU A 62 13.36 16.30 4.89
C GLU A 62 13.21 14.83 5.29
N LYS A 63 13.79 13.90 4.53
CA LYS A 63 13.57 12.46 4.69
C LYS A 63 14.10 11.95 6.04
N GLU A 64 15.19 12.52 6.50
CA GLU A 64 15.86 12.22 7.77
C GLU A 64 15.03 12.67 8.98
N LYS A 65 14.07 13.60 8.78
CA LYS A 65 13.22 14.17 9.84
C LYS A 65 11.88 13.44 9.98
N VAL A 66 11.58 12.45 9.13
CA VAL A 66 10.31 11.68 9.17
C VAL A 66 10.03 11.08 10.55
N SER A 67 11.04 10.52 11.20
CA SER A 67 10.91 9.92 12.54
C SER A 67 10.61 10.92 13.66
N LYS A 68 10.87 12.22 13.43
CA LYS A 68 10.62 13.31 14.38
C LYS A 68 9.29 14.02 14.13
N ALA A 69 8.71 13.84 12.94
CA ALA A 69 7.42 14.42 12.59
C ALA A 69 6.28 13.65 13.28
N ARG A 70 5.18 14.34 13.55
CA ARG A 70 3.96 13.72 14.07
C ARG A 70 2.70 14.17 13.33
N PRO A 71 1.60 13.41 13.39
CA PRO A 71 0.30 13.91 12.99
C PRO A 71 -0.08 15.22 13.72
N PRO A 72 -0.83 16.13 13.08
CA PRO A 72 -1.39 17.30 13.76
C PRO A 72 -2.42 16.89 14.81
N LYS A 73 -2.49 17.65 15.90
CA LYS A 73 -3.53 17.56 16.93
C LYS A 73 -4.82 18.21 16.43
N GLN A 74 -5.95 17.89 17.05
CA GLN A 74 -7.23 18.46 16.64
C GLN A 74 -7.29 19.99 16.73
N GLU A 75 -6.68 20.58 17.75
CA GLU A 75 -6.55 22.03 17.90
C GLU A 75 -5.70 22.70 16.80
N GLU A 76 -4.78 21.96 16.17
CA GLU A 76 -3.88 22.47 15.12
C GLU A 76 -4.55 22.46 13.74
N LEU A 77 -5.65 21.71 13.57
CA LEU A 77 -6.38 21.60 12.31
C LEU A 77 -7.12 22.88 11.95
N ASN A 78 -7.75 23.54 12.91
CA ASN A 78 -8.52 24.78 12.70
C ASN A 78 -9.45 24.73 11.46
N GLY A 79 -10.21 23.63 11.31
CA GLY A 79 -11.11 23.39 10.17
C GLY A 79 -10.47 22.77 8.93
N ILE A 80 -9.14 22.58 8.92
CA ILE A 80 -8.41 21.90 7.84
C ILE A 80 -8.51 20.38 8.04
N ARG A 81 -8.92 19.64 7.01
CA ARG A 81 -8.89 18.17 7.03
C ARG A 81 -7.45 17.68 6.97
N TRP A 82 -7.02 16.89 7.95
CA TRP A 82 -5.73 16.20 7.86
C TRP A 82 -5.78 15.06 6.85
N GLU A 83 -4.88 15.09 5.87
CA GLU A 83 -4.56 13.96 5.00
C GLU A 83 -3.12 13.56 5.27
N ASN A 84 -2.89 12.30 5.66
CA ASN A 84 -1.54 11.78 5.83
C ASN A 84 -0.88 11.62 4.44
N PRO A 85 0.18 12.40 4.13
CA PRO A 85 0.79 12.36 2.80
C PRO A 85 1.43 11.01 2.48
N TYR A 86 1.95 10.32 3.50
CA TYR A 86 2.48 8.96 3.37
C TYR A 86 1.39 7.95 3.00
N GLN A 87 0.19 8.06 3.58
CA GLN A 87 -0.94 7.19 3.22
C GLN A 87 -1.41 7.45 1.78
N LYS A 88 -1.32 8.69 1.31
CA LYS A 88 -1.70 9.04 -0.07
C LYS A 88 -0.73 8.46 -1.09
N GLU A 89 0.58 8.53 -0.83
CA GLU A 89 1.57 7.91 -1.71
C GLU A 89 1.46 6.38 -1.67
N LEU A 90 1.25 5.79 -0.49
CA LEU A 90 1.03 4.35 -0.35
C LEU A 90 -0.22 3.88 -1.12
N ALA A 91 -1.33 4.61 -1.04
CA ALA A 91 -2.54 4.29 -1.81
C ALA A 91 -2.29 4.35 -3.33
N LYS A 92 -1.48 5.29 -3.80
CA LYS A 92 -1.09 5.38 -5.21
C LYS A 92 -0.19 4.21 -5.65
N GLN A 93 0.73 3.80 -4.78
CA GLN A 93 1.53 2.59 -5.01
C GLN A 93 0.64 1.35 -5.03
N ASP A 94 -0.32 1.25 -4.13
CA ASP A 94 -1.29 0.16 -4.07
C ASP A 94 -2.07 0.03 -5.39
N GLU A 95 -2.59 1.14 -5.92
CA GLU A 95 -3.26 1.13 -7.23
C GLU A 95 -2.31 0.71 -8.36
N THR A 96 -1.05 1.17 -8.33
CA THR A 96 -0.05 0.86 -9.37
C THR A 96 0.26 -0.64 -9.40
N PHE A 97 0.53 -1.25 -8.25
CA PHE A 97 0.83 -2.68 -8.19
C PHE A 97 -0.41 -3.56 -8.35
N MET A 98 -1.60 -3.07 -7.97
CA MET A 98 -2.85 -3.78 -8.23
C MET A 98 -3.18 -3.81 -9.74
N LYS A 99 -2.90 -2.74 -10.49
CA LYS A 99 -2.99 -2.76 -11.97
C LYS A 99 -2.08 -3.81 -12.58
N LEU A 100 -0.86 -3.92 -12.08
CA LEU A 100 0.06 -4.97 -12.52
C LEU A 100 -0.46 -6.37 -12.18
N ALA A 101 -1.08 -6.56 -11.01
CA ALA A 101 -1.75 -7.82 -10.66
C ALA A 101 -2.95 -8.11 -11.58
N LEU A 102 -3.70 -7.09 -12.03
CA LEU A 102 -4.78 -7.24 -13.01
C LEU A 102 -4.27 -7.68 -14.39
N GLU A 103 -3.11 -7.19 -14.84
CA GLU A 103 -2.47 -7.67 -16.07
C GLU A 103 -2.08 -9.16 -15.97
N LEU A 104 -1.60 -9.60 -14.81
CA LEU A 104 -1.33 -11.02 -14.56
C LEU A 104 -2.62 -11.86 -14.54
N ALA A 105 -3.71 -11.32 -14.00
CA ALA A 105 -5.03 -11.95 -14.05
C ALA A 105 -5.54 -12.12 -15.50
N GLU A 106 -5.23 -11.17 -16.40
CA GLU A 106 -5.52 -11.32 -17.84
C GLU A 106 -4.72 -12.44 -18.47
N LYS A 107 -3.45 -12.62 -18.10
CA LYS A 107 -2.63 -13.75 -18.57
C LYS A 107 -3.21 -15.09 -18.14
N ALA A 108 -3.74 -15.20 -16.91
CA ALA A 108 -4.49 -16.40 -16.47
C ALA A 108 -5.76 -16.61 -17.33
N ALA A 109 -6.55 -15.57 -17.55
CA ALA A 109 -7.76 -15.67 -18.37
C ALA A 109 -7.46 -16.19 -19.79
N ALA A 110 -6.38 -15.72 -20.40
CA ALA A 110 -5.97 -16.08 -21.76
C ALA A 110 -5.61 -17.56 -21.93
N ILE A 111 -5.29 -18.26 -20.83
CA ILE A 111 -5.01 -19.70 -20.79
C ILE A 111 -6.14 -20.50 -20.13
N GLU A 112 -7.35 -19.92 -20.07
CA GLU A 112 -8.55 -20.51 -19.49
C GLU A 112 -8.44 -20.86 -17.99
N GLU A 113 -7.59 -20.14 -17.27
CA GLU A 113 -7.50 -20.18 -15.81
C GLU A 113 -8.39 -19.10 -15.19
N VAL A 114 -8.84 -19.35 -13.96
CA VAL A 114 -9.56 -18.32 -13.18
C VAL A 114 -8.67 -17.06 -13.08
N PRO A 115 -9.17 -15.85 -13.42
CA PRO A 115 -8.35 -14.66 -13.63
C PRO A 115 -7.92 -14.03 -12.30
N ILE A 116 -6.91 -14.62 -11.68
CA ILE A 116 -6.32 -14.14 -10.42
C ILE A 116 -4.83 -13.91 -10.66
N GLY A 117 -4.38 -12.71 -10.31
CA GLY A 117 -2.98 -12.30 -10.38
C GLY A 117 -2.48 -11.84 -9.01
N CYS A 118 -1.18 -12.00 -8.80
CA CYS A 118 -0.50 -11.66 -7.56
C CYS A 118 0.87 -11.05 -7.86
N VAL A 119 1.20 -9.97 -7.17
CA VAL A 119 2.51 -9.32 -7.19
C VAL A 119 3.03 -9.26 -5.76
N ILE A 120 4.31 -9.54 -5.56
CA ILE A 120 5.00 -9.27 -4.29
C ILE A 120 6.07 -8.22 -4.57
N THR A 121 6.12 -7.18 -3.74
CA THR A 121 7.12 -6.13 -3.80
C THR A 121 8.02 -6.16 -2.57
N TYR A 122 9.27 -5.76 -2.74
CA TYR A 122 10.26 -5.54 -1.69
C TYR A 122 10.91 -4.17 -1.95
N GLU A 123 11.01 -3.32 -0.92
CA GLU A 123 11.55 -1.95 -1.03
C GLU A 123 10.94 -1.11 -2.17
N GLY A 124 9.62 -1.25 -2.39
CA GLY A 124 8.89 -0.53 -3.43
C GLY A 124 9.16 -1.01 -4.86
N SER A 125 9.87 -2.11 -5.04
CA SER A 125 10.15 -2.73 -6.34
C SER A 125 9.51 -4.10 -6.44
N VAL A 126 9.14 -4.53 -7.65
CA VAL A 126 8.56 -5.86 -7.89
C VAL A 126 9.59 -6.95 -7.63
N LEU A 127 9.33 -7.79 -6.64
CA LEU A 127 10.14 -8.97 -6.31
C LEU A 127 9.65 -10.20 -7.07
N ALA A 128 8.34 -10.48 -7.06
CA ALA A 128 7.76 -11.67 -7.70
C ALA A 128 6.40 -11.38 -8.34
N GLN A 129 6.04 -12.18 -9.35
CA GLN A 129 4.82 -12.00 -10.13
C GLN A 129 4.27 -13.36 -10.56
N ALA A 130 3.04 -13.66 -10.14
CA ALA A 130 2.40 -14.89 -10.57
C ALA A 130 0.91 -14.71 -10.82
N TYR A 131 0.33 -15.69 -11.47
CA TYR A 131 -1.10 -15.80 -11.70
C TYR A 131 -1.54 -17.24 -11.51
N ASN A 132 -2.84 -17.45 -11.41
CA ASN A 132 -3.39 -18.79 -11.19
C ASN A 132 -3.02 -19.73 -12.35
N MET A 133 -2.50 -20.91 -12.00
CA MET A 133 -1.99 -21.93 -12.92
C MET A 133 -2.48 -23.34 -12.53
N ARG A 134 -3.57 -23.42 -11.75
CA ARG A 134 -4.08 -24.67 -11.16
C ARG A 134 -4.36 -25.76 -12.18
N ASN A 135 -5.12 -25.45 -13.23
CA ASN A 135 -5.50 -26.37 -14.30
C ASN A 135 -4.33 -26.69 -15.24
N VAL A 136 -3.46 -25.72 -15.53
CA VAL A 136 -2.30 -25.90 -16.41
C VAL A 136 -1.23 -26.78 -15.75
N LYS A 137 -0.87 -26.47 -14.50
CA LYS A 137 0.12 -27.27 -13.73
C LYS A 137 -0.46 -28.55 -13.13
N LYS A 138 -1.77 -28.78 -13.25
CA LYS A 138 -2.50 -29.90 -12.61
C LYS A 138 -2.19 -30.01 -11.11
N MET A 139 -2.11 -28.85 -10.45
CA MET A 139 -1.66 -28.73 -9.05
C MET A 139 -2.62 -27.85 -8.28
N SER A 140 -3.25 -28.41 -7.24
CA SER A 140 -4.21 -27.70 -6.38
C SER A 140 -3.61 -26.46 -5.71
N LEU A 141 -2.30 -26.48 -5.44
CA LEU A 141 -1.58 -25.39 -4.78
C LEU A 141 -1.15 -24.27 -5.73
N ALA A 142 -1.32 -24.40 -7.06
CA ALA A 142 -0.82 -23.44 -8.04
C ALA A 142 -1.72 -22.19 -8.18
N HIS A 143 -2.10 -21.61 -7.04
CA HIS A 143 -2.76 -20.32 -6.95
C HIS A 143 -1.73 -19.18 -7.11
N ALA A 144 -2.20 -18.00 -7.51
CA ALA A 144 -1.33 -16.85 -7.79
C ALA A 144 -0.45 -16.49 -6.57
N GLU A 145 -1.02 -16.48 -5.38
CA GLU A 145 -0.33 -16.11 -4.13
C GLU A 145 0.76 -17.11 -3.78
N ILE A 146 0.48 -18.41 -3.87
CA ILE A 146 1.45 -19.48 -3.59
C ILE A 146 2.61 -19.44 -4.59
N MET A 147 2.28 -19.27 -5.87
CA MET A 147 3.29 -19.20 -6.93
C MET A 147 4.17 -17.95 -6.77
N ALA A 148 3.59 -16.80 -6.38
CA ALA A 148 4.35 -15.59 -6.11
C ALA A 148 5.23 -15.71 -4.86
N ILE A 149 4.72 -16.31 -3.77
CA ILE A 149 5.52 -16.59 -2.56
C ILE A 149 6.72 -17.46 -2.93
N ARG A 150 6.48 -18.54 -3.70
CA ARG A 150 7.56 -19.43 -4.13
C ARG A 150 8.65 -18.67 -4.90
N GLU A 151 8.27 -17.88 -5.91
CA GLU A 151 9.21 -17.10 -6.70
C GLU A 151 9.95 -16.05 -5.84
N ALA A 152 9.26 -15.40 -4.91
CA ALA A 152 9.86 -14.44 -3.97
C ALA A 152 10.91 -15.12 -3.08
N CYS A 153 10.60 -16.28 -2.50
CA CYS A 153 11.55 -17.05 -1.69
C CYS A 153 12.76 -17.52 -2.51
N GLU A 154 12.53 -17.98 -3.75
CA GLU A 154 13.61 -18.35 -4.67
C GLU A 154 14.53 -17.16 -4.99
N LYS A 155 13.99 -15.94 -5.11
CA LYS A 155 14.80 -14.73 -5.35
C LYS A 155 15.51 -14.21 -4.10
N MET A 156 14.88 -14.26 -2.95
CA MET A 156 15.45 -13.81 -1.66
C MET A 156 16.44 -14.83 -1.08
N GLN A 157 16.40 -16.09 -1.53
CA GLN A 157 17.13 -17.21 -0.93
C GLN A 157 16.80 -17.40 0.57
N ASP A 158 15.58 -17.02 0.96
CA ASP A 158 15.02 -17.19 2.30
C ASP A 158 13.53 -17.54 2.16
N TRP A 159 12.97 -18.22 3.15
CA TRP A 159 11.53 -18.47 3.26
C TRP A 159 10.80 -17.31 3.94
N ARG A 160 11.52 -16.44 4.65
CA ARG A 160 10.97 -15.23 5.26
C ARG A 160 10.90 -14.12 4.22
N LEU A 161 9.71 -13.58 4.04
CA LEU A 161 9.43 -12.43 3.19
C LEU A 161 9.10 -11.22 4.08
N ASP A 162 9.99 -10.98 5.06
CA ASP A 162 9.96 -9.78 5.88
C ASP A 162 10.11 -8.54 4.95
N ASP A 163 9.53 -7.41 5.33
CA ASP A 163 9.50 -6.15 4.55
C ASP A 163 8.85 -6.23 3.15
N CYS A 164 8.20 -7.34 2.83
CA CYS A 164 7.46 -7.48 1.57
C CYS A 164 6.01 -6.99 1.67
N THR A 165 5.45 -6.57 0.54
CA THR A 165 4.00 -6.34 0.39
C THR A 165 3.45 -7.21 -0.72
N MET A 166 2.34 -7.90 -0.46
CA MET A 166 1.63 -8.68 -1.47
C MET A 166 0.41 -7.92 -1.98
N TYR A 167 0.21 -7.91 -3.29
CA TYR A 167 -0.97 -7.38 -3.98
C TYR A 167 -1.66 -8.53 -4.70
N VAL A 168 -2.93 -8.77 -4.41
CA VAL A 168 -3.70 -9.87 -5.01
C VAL A 168 -5.08 -9.40 -5.47
N THR A 169 -5.47 -9.77 -6.69
CA THR A 169 -6.74 -9.29 -7.28
C THR A 169 -7.99 -9.86 -6.61
N LEU A 170 -7.88 -10.98 -5.89
CA LEU A 170 -8.97 -11.62 -5.19
C LEU A 170 -8.54 -12.01 -3.78
N GLU A 171 -9.42 -11.83 -2.81
CA GLU A 171 -9.18 -12.18 -1.41
C GLU A 171 -8.67 -13.64 -1.26
N PRO A 172 -7.52 -13.84 -0.56
CA PRO A 172 -6.89 -15.14 -0.39
C PRO A 172 -7.82 -16.18 0.24
N CYS A 173 -7.74 -17.44 -0.24
CA CYS A 173 -8.42 -18.56 0.41
C CYS A 173 -7.66 -19.08 1.64
N GLN A 174 -8.21 -20.08 2.34
CA GLN A 174 -7.59 -20.68 3.54
C GLN A 174 -6.14 -21.15 3.32
N MET A 175 -5.84 -21.68 2.14
CA MET A 175 -4.51 -22.15 1.77
C MET A 175 -3.53 -20.97 1.61
N CYS A 176 -3.91 -19.98 0.80
CA CYS A 176 -3.08 -18.83 0.51
C CYS A 176 -2.88 -17.97 1.77
N ALA A 177 -3.94 -17.76 2.56
CA ALA A 177 -3.86 -17.01 3.81
C ALA A 177 -2.92 -17.69 4.83
N GLY A 178 -2.99 -19.02 4.96
CA GLY A 178 -2.04 -19.77 5.78
C GLY A 178 -0.59 -19.62 5.28
N ALA A 179 -0.37 -19.68 3.97
CA ALA A 179 0.95 -19.51 3.38
C ALA A 179 1.52 -18.10 3.58
N ILE A 180 0.68 -17.05 3.46
CA ILE A 180 1.08 -15.66 3.72
C ILE A 180 1.59 -15.50 5.16
N VAL A 181 0.87 -16.04 6.14
CA VAL A 181 1.28 -16.01 7.55
C VAL A 181 2.60 -16.76 7.75
N GLN A 182 2.74 -17.96 7.16
CA GLN A 182 3.98 -18.74 7.27
C GLN A 182 5.17 -18.07 6.58
N ALA A 183 4.94 -17.34 5.48
CA ALA A 183 5.97 -16.58 4.78
C ALA A 183 6.32 -15.25 5.47
N ARG A 184 5.61 -14.88 6.55
CA ARG A 184 5.81 -13.64 7.34
C ARG A 184 5.64 -12.35 6.54
N ILE A 185 4.80 -12.35 5.51
CA ILE A 185 4.52 -11.13 4.75
C ILE A 185 3.79 -10.14 5.67
N PRO A 186 4.34 -8.94 5.94
CA PRO A 186 3.75 -7.99 6.89
C PRO A 186 2.49 -7.31 6.37
N ARG A 187 2.35 -7.15 5.05
CA ARG A 187 1.24 -6.39 4.45
C ARG A 187 0.66 -7.06 3.22
N VAL A 188 -0.67 -7.14 3.16
CA VAL A 188 -1.42 -7.67 2.01
C VAL A 188 -2.49 -6.67 1.57
N VAL A 189 -2.50 -6.39 0.28
CA VAL A 189 -3.43 -5.50 -0.41
C VAL A 189 -4.31 -6.32 -1.34
N ILE A 190 -5.62 -6.21 -1.15
CA ILE A 190 -6.62 -7.05 -1.78
C ILE A 190 -7.51 -6.19 -2.68
N GLY A 191 -7.72 -6.69 -3.90
CA GLY A 191 -8.68 -6.11 -4.84
C GLY A 191 -10.12 -6.42 -4.46
N ALA A 192 -10.65 -7.53 -4.99
CA ALA A 192 -12.04 -7.95 -4.74
C ALA A 192 -12.18 -8.94 -3.57
N LYS A 193 -13.31 -8.87 -2.86
CA LYS A 193 -13.67 -9.84 -1.81
C LYS A 193 -14.04 -11.21 -2.37
N ASN A 194 -13.76 -12.26 -1.62
CA ASN A 194 -14.12 -13.64 -1.93
C ASN A 194 -15.17 -14.17 -0.93
N LYS A 195 -16.44 -13.92 -1.21
CA LYS A 195 -17.56 -14.29 -0.31
C LYS A 195 -17.68 -15.80 -0.02
N LYS A 196 -17.11 -16.66 -0.86
CA LYS A 196 -17.27 -18.13 -0.75
C LYS A 196 -16.11 -18.81 -0.03
N ALA A 197 -14.90 -18.28 -0.13
CA ALA A 197 -13.70 -18.93 0.39
C ALA A 197 -12.67 -17.95 1.00
N GLY A 198 -12.96 -16.65 1.03
CA GLY A 198 -12.06 -15.61 1.49
C GLY A 198 -11.73 -15.76 2.97
N CYS A 199 -10.44 -15.86 3.27
CA CYS A 199 -9.92 -16.06 4.62
C CYS A 199 -9.12 -14.86 5.13
N ALA A 200 -9.38 -13.67 4.59
CA ALA A 200 -8.85 -12.39 5.04
C ALA A 200 -9.97 -11.43 5.50
N GLY A 201 -11.12 -11.98 5.93
CA GLY A 201 -12.25 -11.20 6.46
C GLY A 201 -13.64 -11.63 5.97
N SER A 202 -13.77 -12.29 4.81
CA SER A 202 -15.09 -12.69 4.29
C SER A 202 -15.71 -13.88 5.04
N VAL A 203 -15.00 -15.01 5.09
CA VAL A 203 -15.47 -16.23 5.78
C VAL A 203 -14.84 -16.32 7.17
N ILE A 204 -13.52 -16.19 7.22
CA ILE A 204 -12.71 -16.10 8.43
C ILE A 204 -11.56 -15.11 8.18
N ASN A 205 -10.83 -14.71 9.20
CA ASN A 205 -9.65 -13.85 9.04
C ASN A 205 -8.42 -14.52 9.65
N LEU A 206 -7.77 -15.39 8.86
CA LEU A 206 -6.54 -16.08 9.26
C LEU A 206 -5.34 -15.13 9.36
N LEU A 207 -5.37 -14.02 8.61
CA LEU A 207 -4.26 -13.08 8.49
C LEU A 207 -4.08 -12.20 9.74
N GLN A 208 -5.09 -12.12 10.61
CA GLN A 208 -5.07 -11.28 11.82
C GLN A 208 -5.48 -12.04 13.10
N MET A 209 -5.33 -13.36 13.10
CA MET A 209 -5.54 -14.15 14.32
C MET A 209 -4.50 -13.80 15.38
N LYS A 210 -4.95 -13.51 16.60
CA LYS A 210 -4.06 -13.12 17.72
C LYS A 210 -3.23 -14.31 18.22
N GLU A 211 -3.70 -15.52 17.96
CA GLU A 211 -3.10 -16.79 18.36
C GLU A 211 -1.90 -17.16 17.48
N PHE A 212 -1.79 -16.59 16.28
CA PHE A 212 -0.65 -16.83 15.39
C PHE A 212 0.56 -15.98 15.80
N ASN A 213 1.74 -16.45 15.43
CA ASN A 213 3.01 -15.77 15.71
C ASN A 213 3.33 -14.62 14.75
N HIS A 214 2.49 -14.39 13.75
CA HIS A 214 2.60 -13.32 12.76
C HIS A 214 1.20 -12.82 12.39
N GLN A 215 1.04 -11.50 12.32
CA GLN A 215 -0.19 -10.84 11.90
C GLN A 215 0.10 -9.87 10.76
N VAL A 216 -0.86 -9.75 9.86
CA VAL A 216 -0.71 -9.04 8.60
C VAL A 216 -1.55 -7.75 8.62
N GLU A 217 -0.95 -6.65 8.17
CA GLU A 217 -1.68 -5.43 7.82
C GLU A 217 -2.51 -5.69 6.56
N LEU A 218 -3.81 -5.43 6.63
CA LEU A 218 -4.74 -5.66 5.53
C LEU A 218 -5.26 -4.34 4.97
N VAL A 219 -5.11 -4.19 3.66
CA VAL A 219 -5.81 -3.17 2.86
C VAL A 219 -6.72 -3.88 1.87
N THR A 220 -7.98 -3.49 1.81
CA THR A 220 -8.99 -4.14 0.97
C THR A 220 -9.71 -3.13 0.12
N GLY A 221 -10.11 -3.52 -1.08
CA GLY A 221 -10.97 -2.72 -1.95
C GLY A 221 -10.21 -1.93 -3.03
N VAL A 222 -8.90 -2.17 -3.19
CA VAL A 222 -8.08 -1.45 -4.18
C VAL A 222 -8.45 -1.94 -5.58
N LEU A 223 -9.05 -1.08 -6.39
CA LEU A 223 -9.58 -1.44 -7.72
C LEU A 223 -10.60 -2.61 -7.66
N GLU A 224 -11.40 -2.66 -6.59
CA GLU A 224 -12.37 -3.75 -6.33
C GLU A 224 -13.32 -4.01 -7.51
N GLU A 225 -13.83 -2.95 -8.12
CA GLU A 225 -14.77 -3.06 -9.24
C GLU A 225 -14.14 -3.76 -10.44
N GLU A 226 -12.92 -3.36 -10.80
CA GLU A 226 -12.15 -3.93 -11.92
C GLU A 226 -11.80 -5.39 -11.65
N CYS A 227 -11.30 -5.70 -10.45
CA CYS A 227 -11.03 -7.07 -10.01
C CYS A 227 -12.28 -7.95 -10.04
N SER A 228 -13.40 -7.44 -9.53
CA SER A 228 -14.68 -8.16 -9.48
C SER A 228 -15.25 -8.40 -10.89
N GLN A 229 -15.12 -7.41 -11.76
CA GLN A 229 -15.63 -7.47 -13.12
C GLN A 229 -14.92 -8.55 -13.94
N LYS A 230 -13.59 -8.64 -13.88
CA LYS A 230 -12.83 -9.71 -14.56
C LYS A 230 -13.31 -11.11 -14.16
N MET A 231 -13.54 -11.35 -12.86
CA MET A 231 -14.07 -12.62 -12.37
C MET A 231 -15.46 -12.93 -12.92
N LYS A 232 -16.37 -11.93 -12.94
CA LYS A 232 -17.73 -12.10 -13.46
C LYS A 232 -17.74 -12.42 -14.95
N GLU A 233 -16.92 -11.71 -15.73
CA GLU A 233 -16.79 -11.91 -17.18
C GLU A 233 -16.27 -13.29 -17.52
N PHE A 234 -15.21 -13.74 -16.84
CA PHE A 234 -14.66 -15.08 -17.04
C PHE A 234 -15.70 -16.19 -16.82
N PHE A 235 -16.43 -16.16 -15.70
CA PHE A 235 -17.48 -17.16 -15.44
C PHE A 235 -18.70 -17.02 -16.34
N LYS A 236 -18.98 -15.83 -16.89
CA LYS A 236 -20.04 -15.64 -17.90
C LYS A 236 -19.64 -16.31 -19.21
N THR A 237 -18.40 -16.14 -19.67
CA THR A 237 -17.86 -16.78 -20.88
C THR A 237 -17.80 -18.30 -20.72
N MET A 238 -17.30 -18.80 -19.59
CA MET A 238 -17.27 -20.24 -19.27
C MET A 238 -18.65 -20.91 -19.31
N ARG A 239 -19.70 -20.22 -18.84
CA ARG A 239 -21.08 -20.74 -18.88
C ARG A 239 -21.60 -20.83 -20.31
N LYS A 240 -21.40 -19.79 -21.12
CA LYS A 240 -21.78 -19.79 -22.54
C LYS A 240 -21.09 -20.90 -23.33
N ASN A 241 -19.81 -21.15 -23.07
CA ASN A 241 -19.05 -22.18 -23.78
C ASN A 241 -19.46 -23.61 -23.39
N ARG A 242 -20.17 -23.81 -22.28
CA ARG A 242 -20.72 -25.12 -21.88
C ARG A 242 -22.09 -25.41 -22.50
N GLU A 243 -22.76 -24.37 -23.00
CA GLU A 243 -24.09 -24.46 -23.62
C GLU A 243 -24.00 -24.66 -25.15
N ASN A 244 -22.80 -24.53 -25.73
CA ASN A 244 -22.47 -24.79 -27.14
C ASN A 244 -21.72 -26.12 -27.28
#